data_AF-A0AA36J240-F1
#
_entry.id   AF-A0AA36J240-F1
#
_cell.length_a   1.000
_cell.length_b   1.000
_cell.length_c   1.000
_cell.angle_alpha   90.00
_cell.angle_beta   90.00
_cell.angle_gamma   90.00
#
_symmetry.space_group_name_H-M   'P 1'
#
loop_
_entity.id
_entity.type
_entity.pdbx_description
1 polymer ?
#
loop_
_entity_poly.entity_id
_entity_poly.type
_entity_poly.pdbx_seq_one_letter_code
_entity_poly.pdbx_strand_id
1 'polypeptide(L)'
;MALPLFGLLWGQLQVAHVLKDVRGDLSTLRLLPSIALLSSAPLVLLPKQASRWLPVAAFANGLYLLVHGSRSNHILQDILVNLTIVLAAWGGAFEKNLANALRWYLVVLYAISALHKMNSDWFDPRVSCAASVSATMLAQYVPSLVPPGSSLCRLILQQAPHGAAVFEVLLPAVLLLAGPPGSRSPWQGACARFGVVLGAIFHLMLALPLPPASFYPFSASCLALYPLLMPDAVAGLAAICPSGLAQAFWLMLPGLSLSLCAAANVSGAWSSWLKGGTFAPPFEYPPYDLYNAGVCWCFGVTALLLLLALLGPGASTARAKGSFGLASIVVIAAALWLGLGPYLGTRTYPAFAMFSNLRVEAAPNHFFLGADVLGLQTDVVQVLETNSSALLNYQVDLSQLYTPQTSEYFRAAGLEQALWICPPAWQRPESNFRVFSAPAVGLWQRLRSESETGTLYARVRRGGEELLVTRREQLRGRCRDRIPTWLCDLAHTWLGPFRSFEEDQSVCRH
;
A
#
# COMPACT_ATOMS: atom_id res chain seq x y z
N MET A 1 21.75 4.65 -16.18
CA MET A 1 21.82 5.46 -14.93
C MET A 1 20.52 5.38 -14.12
N ALA A 2 19.35 5.21 -14.75
CA ALA A 2 18.12 4.98 -14.01
C ALA A 2 18.18 3.70 -13.17
N LEU A 3 18.75 2.61 -13.70
CA LEU A 3 18.90 1.36 -12.95
C LEU A 3 19.72 1.50 -11.65
N PRO A 4 20.89 2.17 -11.62
CA PRO A 4 21.59 2.50 -10.37
C PRO A 4 20.75 3.26 -9.34
N LEU A 5 20.03 4.32 -9.74
CA LEU A 5 19.19 5.10 -8.82
C LEU A 5 18.02 4.27 -8.32
N PHE A 6 17.35 3.53 -9.21
CA PHE A 6 16.31 2.57 -8.85
C PHE A 6 16.82 1.55 -7.83
N GLY A 7 17.96 0.90 -8.13
CA GLY A 7 18.57 -0.11 -7.27
C GLY A 7 18.91 0.45 -5.88
N LEU A 8 19.43 1.67 -5.80
CA LEU A 8 19.69 2.35 -4.52
C LEU A 8 18.42 2.54 -3.71
N LEU A 9 17.39 3.18 -4.28
CA LEU A 9 16.14 3.47 -3.59
C LEU A 9 15.41 2.18 -3.18
N TRP A 10 15.35 1.19 -4.08
CA TRP A 10 14.76 -0.11 -3.79
C TRP A 10 15.55 -0.87 -2.72
N GLY A 11 16.89 -0.85 -2.79
CA GLY A 11 17.76 -1.46 -1.79
C GLY A 11 17.56 -0.87 -0.38
N GLN A 12 17.43 0.46 -0.26
CA GLN A 12 17.12 1.13 1.00
C GLN A 12 15.77 0.66 1.57
N LEU A 13 14.75 0.55 0.73
CA LEU A 13 13.43 0.05 1.12
C LEU A 13 13.48 -1.42 1.59
N GLN A 14 14.18 -2.29 0.85
CA GLN A 14 14.32 -3.70 1.24
C GLN A 14 15.07 -3.85 2.58
N VAL A 15 16.13 -3.06 2.80
CA VAL A 15 16.82 -2.99 4.09
C VAL A 15 15.84 -2.58 5.19
N ALA A 16 15.02 -1.55 4.97
CA ALA A 16 14.01 -1.10 5.93
C ALA A 16 12.98 -2.19 6.28
N HIS A 17 12.54 -2.99 5.29
CA HIS A 17 11.64 -4.12 5.53
C HIS A 17 12.25 -5.17 6.45
N VAL A 18 13.54 -5.49 6.26
CA VAL A 18 14.22 -6.50 7.08
C VAL A 18 14.53 -5.97 8.48
N LEU A 19 15.01 -4.72 8.59
CA LEU A 19 15.42 -4.13 9.86
C LEU A 19 14.31 -4.08 10.91
N LYS A 20 13.04 -4.04 10.50
CA LYS A 20 11.90 -4.06 11.43
C LYS A 20 11.85 -5.35 12.27
N ASP A 21 12.28 -6.48 11.71
CA ASP A 21 12.22 -7.80 12.37
C ASP A 21 13.46 -8.05 13.24
N VAL A 22 14.49 -7.23 13.11
CA VAL A 22 15.78 -7.35 13.82
C VAL A 22 15.84 -6.39 15.03
N ARG A 23 14.77 -5.66 15.28
CA ARG A 23 14.72 -4.60 16.30
C ARG A 23 15.06 -5.10 17.69
N GLY A 24 16.15 -4.55 18.24
CA GLY A 24 16.53 -4.66 19.64
C GLY A 24 17.41 -5.85 19.99
N ASP A 25 17.48 -6.88 19.14
CA ASP A 25 18.29 -8.06 19.41
C ASP A 25 18.78 -8.72 18.11
N LEU A 26 20.04 -8.46 17.76
CA LEU A 26 20.71 -9.10 16.63
C LEU A 26 20.78 -10.63 16.77
N SER A 27 20.62 -11.19 17.98
CA SER A 27 20.57 -12.64 18.17
C SER A 27 19.31 -13.27 17.58
N THR A 28 18.27 -12.48 17.32
CA THR A 28 17.06 -12.93 16.61
C THR A 28 17.23 -12.99 15.09
N LEU A 29 18.39 -12.58 14.55
CA LEU A 29 18.71 -12.70 13.13
C LEU A 29 18.68 -14.16 12.70
N ARG A 30 17.56 -14.54 12.09
CA ARG A 30 17.43 -15.81 11.39
C ARG A 30 18.22 -15.75 10.08
N LEU A 31 18.47 -16.93 9.52
CA LEU A 31 19.19 -17.09 8.27
C LEU A 31 18.57 -16.27 7.13
N LEU A 32 17.23 -16.32 6.98
CA LEU A 32 16.54 -15.68 5.86
C LEU A 32 16.58 -14.13 5.91
N PRO A 33 16.23 -13.45 7.02
CA PRO A 33 16.48 -12.01 7.18
C PRO A 33 17.95 -11.61 6.92
N SER A 34 18.91 -12.41 7.39
CA SER A 34 20.34 -12.12 7.21
C SER A 34 20.74 -12.15 5.73
N ILE A 35 20.28 -13.16 4.98
CA ILE A 35 20.50 -13.25 3.53
C ILE A 35 19.85 -12.08 2.79
N ALA A 36 18.61 -11.73 3.15
CA ALA A 36 17.89 -10.60 2.56
C ALA A 36 18.61 -9.26 2.80
N LEU A 37 19.11 -9.03 4.02
CA LEU A 37 19.88 -7.84 4.37
C LEU A 37 21.22 -7.77 3.60
N LEU A 38 22.01 -8.84 3.66
CA LEU A 38 23.34 -8.90 3.04
C LEU A 38 23.27 -8.79 1.51
N SER A 39 22.23 -9.36 0.88
CA SER A 39 22.03 -9.24 -0.57
C SER A 39 21.61 -7.82 -0.99
N SER A 40 20.99 -7.04 -0.10
CA SER A 40 20.58 -5.65 -0.36
C SER A 40 21.70 -4.63 -0.17
N ALA A 41 22.68 -4.92 0.70
CA ALA A 41 23.78 -4.00 1.01
C ALA A 41 24.57 -3.51 -0.22
N PRO A 42 24.93 -4.37 -1.21
CA PRO A 42 25.61 -3.91 -2.42
C PRO A 42 24.81 -2.91 -3.26
N LEU A 43 23.48 -2.92 -3.20
CA LEU A 43 22.66 -1.93 -3.92
C LEU A 43 22.81 -0.52 -3.33
N VAL A 44 23.01 -0.45 -2.01
CA VAL A 44 23.20 0.81 -1.29
C VAL A 44 24.65 1.29 -1.41
N LEU A 45 25.61 0.37 -1.24
CA LEU A 45 27.04 0.68 -1.20
C LEU A 45 27.66 0.84 -2.60
N LEU A 46 27.16 0.07 -3.58
CA LEU A 46 27.72 -0.02 -4.93
C LEU A 46 26.61 0.13 -5.99
N PRO A 47 25.84 1.23 -6.01
CA PRO A 47 24.67 1.39 -6.89
C PRO A 47 25.00 1.26 -8.38
N LYS A 48 26.25 1.56 -8.79
CA LYS A 48 26.72 1.34 -10.17
C LYS A 48 26.69 -0.13 -10.61
N GLN A 49 26.70 -1.07 -9.66
CA GLN A 49 26.61 -2.50 -9.90
C GLN A 49 25.17 -3.04 -9.76
N ALA A 50 24.15 -2.18 -9.79
CA ALA A 50 22.76 -2.58 -9.64
C ALA A 50 22.34 -3.68 -10.63
N SER A 51 22.85 -3.68 -11.88
CA SER A 51 22.54 -4.74 -12.85
C SER A 51 22.92 -6.16 -12.38
N ARG A 52 23.97 -6.28 -11.55
CA ARG A 52 24.43 -7.56 -10.99
C ARG A 52 23.69 -7.93 -9.72
N TRP A 53 23.53 -6.97 -8.80
CA TRP A 53 23.05 -7.25 -7.45
C TRP A 53 21.54 -7.19 -7.30
N LEU A 54 20.84 -6.43 -8.14
CA LEU A 54 19.40 -6.21 -8.01
C LEU A 54 18.58 -7.51 -8.17
N PRO A 55 18.87 -8.43 -9.11
CA PRO A 55 18.16 -9.70 -9.19
C PRO A 55 18.40 -10.60 -7.96
N VAL A 56 19.63 -10.62 -7.44
CA VAL A 56 20.00 -11.40 -6.25
C VAL A 56 19.25 -10.88 -5.02
N ALA A 57 19.29 -9.57 -4.80
CA ALA A 57 18.57 -8.91 -3.72
C ALA A 57 17.06 -9.12 -3.84
N ALA A 58 16.49 -8.95 -5.04
CA ALA A 58 15.07 -9.14 -5.28
C ALA A 58 14.61 -10.58 -5.01
N PHE A 59 15.39 -11.58 -5.40
CA PHE A 59 15.07 -12.97 -5.10
C PHE A 59 15.08 -13.24 -3.59
N ALA A 60 16.16 -12.86 -2.90
CA ALA A 60 16.30 -13.07 -1.46
C ALA A 60 15.21 -12.35 -0.65
N ASN A 61 14.95 -11.07 -0.96
CA ASN A 61 13.90 -10.30 -0.31
C ASN A 61 12.49 -10.77 -0.67
N GLY A 62 12.26 -11.19 -1.92
CA GLY A 62 10.99 -11.80 -2.32
C GLY A 62 10.66 -13.03 -1.49
N LEU A 63 11.65 -13.92 -1.27
CA LEU A 63 11.49 -15.07 -0.39
C LEU A 63 11.26 -14.67 1.07
N TYR A 64 12.03 -13.71 1.58
CA TYR A 64 11.83 -13.17 2.93
C TYR A 64 10.41 -12.60 3.12
N LEU A 65 9.94 -11.77 2.19
CA LEU A 65 8.60 -11.17 2.25
C LEU A 65 7.48 -12.21 2.11
N LEU A 66 7.67 -13.26 1.32
CA LEU A 66 6.70 -14.36 1.22
C LEU A 66 6.53 -15.11 2.55
N VAL A 67 7.62 -15.26 3.32
CA VAL A 67 7.63 -16.01 4.59
C VAL A 67 7.27 -15.13 5.79
N HIS A 68 7.81 -13.92 5.85
CA HIS A 68 7.75 -13.02 7.02
C HIS A 68 6.98 -11.73 6.78
N GLY A 69 6.68 -11.39 5.53
CA GLY A 69 6.00 -10.15 5.19
C GLY A 69 4.58 -10.09 5.76
N SER A 70 4.17 -8.90 6.19
CA SER A 70 2.76 -8.67 6.51
C SER A 70 1.93 -8.84 5.23
N ARG A 71 0.77 -9.51 5.30
CA ARG A 71 -0.11 -9.69 4.12
C ARG A 71 -0.85 -8.40 3.71
N SER A 72 -0.18 -7.26 3.71
CA SER A 72 -0.70 -5.95 3.32
C SER A 72 -0.51 -5.68 1.83
N ASN A 73 -1.20 -4.68 1.29
CA ASN A 73 -1.11 -4.32 -0.13
C ASN A 73 0.33 -3.98 -0.57
N HIS A 74 1.08 -3.23 0.24
CA HIS A 74 2.44 -2.83 -0.13
C HIS A 74 3.42 -4.01 -0.17
N ILE A 75 3.32 -4.97 0.75
CA ILE A 75 4.17 -6.16 0.71
C ILE A 75 3.86 -7.03 -0.51
N LEU A 76 2.58 -7.17 -0.89
CA LEU A 76 2.26 -7.86 -2.15
C LEU A 76 2.81 -7.12 -3.37
N GLN A 77 2.74 -5.79 -3.37
CA GLN A 77 3.40 -4.98 -4.40
C GLN A 77 4.91 -5.25 -4.43
N ASP A 78 5.59 -5.25 -3.28
CA ASP A 78 7.04 -5.44 -3.21
C ASP A 78 7.45 -6.85 -3.68
N ILE A 79 6.64 -7.87 -3.35
CA ILE A 79 6.80 -9.24 -3.88
C ILE A 79 6.66 -9.24 -5.41
N LEU A 80 5.64 -8.56 -5.96
CA LEU A 80 5.45 -8.48 -7.42
C LEU A 80 6.58 -7.71 -8.11
N VAL A 81 7.07 -6.63 -7.53
CA VAL A 81 8.21 -5.87 -8.05
C VAL A 81 9.46 -6.74 -8.01
N ASN A 82 9.73 -7.44 -6.91
CA ASN A 82 10.86 -8.36 -6.79
C ASN A 82 10.81 -9.50 -7.81
N LEU A 83 9.62 -10.10 -8.03
CA LEU A 83 9.41 -11.09 -9.09
C LEU A 83 9.69 -10.49 -10.48
N THR A 84 9.21 -9.27 -10.72
CA THR A 84 9.41 -8.56 -11.99
C THR A 84 10.89 -8.30 -12.26
N ILE A 85 11.66 -7.92 -11.24
CA ILE A 85 13.11 -7.75 -11.32
C ILE A 85 13.79 -9.06 -11.75
N VAL A 86 13.47 -10.18 -11.09
CA VAL A 86 14.06 -11.49 -11.41
C VAL A 86 13.73 -11.91 -12.84
N LEU A 87 12.46 -11.78 -13.25
CA LEU A 87 12.02 -12.15 -14.61
C LEU A 87 12.64 -11.25 -15.68
N ALA A 88 12.77 -9.95 -15.42
CA ALA A 88 13.38 -9.02 -16.35
C ALA A 88 14.88 -9.28 -16.56
N ALA A 89 15.55 -9.86 -15.56
CA ALA A 89 16.97 -10.21 -15.61
C ALA A 89 17.27 -11.50 -16.40
N TRP A 90 16.28 -12.38 -16.60
CA TRP A 90 16.44 -13.59 -17.42
C TRP A 90 16.68 -13.23 -18.91
N GLY A 91 16.10 -12.14 -19.39
CA GLY A 91 16.28 -11.68 -20.78
C GLY A 91 17.52 -10.81 -21.00
N GLY A 92 17.92 -10.67 -22.27
CA GLY A 92 18.80 -9.56 -22.68
C GLY A 92 18.13 -8.20 -22.44
N ALA A 93 18.91 -7.14 -22.27
CA ALA A 93 18.44 -5.77 -22.02
C ALA A 93 17.64 -5.57 -20.72
N PHE A 94 18.16 -6.09 -19.60
CA PHE A 94 17.57 -6.04 -18.25
C PHE A 94 16.89 -4.71 -17.87
N GLU A 95 17.62 -3.58 -17.91
CA GLU A 95 17.09 -2.24 -17.53
C GLU A 95 15.82 -1.88 -18.31
N LYS A 96 15.81 -2.15 -19.62
CA LYS A 96 14.70 -1.83 -20.50
C LYS A 96 13.48 -2.72 -20.24
N ASN A 97 13.70 -4.03 -20.07
CA ASN A 97 12.61 -4.96 -19.76
C ASN A 97 11.97 -4.63 -18.41
N LEU A 98 12.81 -4.33 -17.41
CA LEU A 98 12.36 -3.96 -16.08
C LEU A 98 11.55 -2.67 -16.10
N ALA A 99 12.08 -1.62 -16.74
CA ALA A 99 11.40 -0.33 -16.81
C ALA A 99 10.05 -0.42 -17.54
N ASN A 100 9.96 -1.22 -18.62
CA ASN A 100 8.69 -1.43 -19.33
C ASN A 100 7.69 -2.25 -18.50
N ALA A 101 8.14 -3.32 -17.84
CA ALA A 101 7.28 -4.14 -16.98
C ALA A 101 6.74 -3.35 -15.79
N LEU A 102 7.58 -2.57 -15.10
CA LEU A 102 7.15 -1.75 -13.97
C LEU A 102 6.28 -0.56 -14.38
N ARG A 103 6.46 0.00 -15.59
CA ARG A 103 5.49 0.97 -16.15
C ARG A 103 4.11 0.34 -16.29
N TRP A 104 4.02 -0.86 -16.87
CA TRP A 104 2.76 -1.57 -17.02
C TRP A 104 2.14 -1.94 -15.68
N TYR A 105 2.97 -2.38 -14.73
CA TYR A 105 2.52 -2.61 -13.35
C TYR A 105 1.86 -1.37 -12.75
N LEU A 106 2.51 -0.19 -12.82
CA LEU A 106 1.94 1.06 -12.31
C LEU A 106 0.64 1.44 -13.04
N VAL A 107 0.58 1.30 -14.37
CA VAL A 107 -0.64 1.54 -15.14
C VAL A 107 -1.80 0.67 -14.63
N VAL A 108 -1.58 -0.64 -14.48
CA VAL A 108 -2.59 -1.58 -14.01
C VAL A 108 -2.98 -1.29 -12.57
N LEU A 109 -1.99 -1.05 -11.70
CA LEU A 109 -2.18 -0.74 -10.29
C LEU A 109 -3.10 0.48 -10.10
N TYR A 110 -2.82 1.60 -10.79
CA TYR A 110 -3.67 2.78 -10.68
C TYR A 110 -5.01 2.64 -11.39
N ALA A 111 -5.07 1.93 -12.52
CA ALA A 111 -6.35 1.66 -13.17
C ALA A 111 -7.29 0.84 -12.27
N ILE A 112 -6.75 -0.17 -11.57
CA ILE A 112 -7.48 -0.95 -10.57
C ILE A 112 -7.89 -0.08 -9.38
N SER A 113 -6.97 0.76 -8.88
CA SER A 113 -7.28 1.67 -7.78
C SER A 113 -8.41 2.65 -8.15
N ALA A 114 -8.37 3.21 -9.36
CA ALA A 114 -9.42 4.07 -9.89
C ALA A 114 -10.74 3.32 -10.02
N LEU A 115 -10.71 2.11 -10.58
CA LEU A 115 -11.86 1.21 -10.67
C LEU A 115 -12.50 1.00 -9.30
N HIS A 116 -11.71 0.64 -8.28
CA HIS A 116 -12.21 0.41 -6.94
C HIS A 116 -12.92 1.62 -6.33
N LYS A 117 -12.50 2.85 -6.68
CA LYS A 117 -13.09 4.11 -6.20
C LYS A 117 -14.38 4.51 -6.90
N MET A 118 -14.79 3.80 -7.95
CA MET A 118 -16.07 4.06 -8.64
C MET A 118 -17.25 3.40 -7.90
N ASN A 119 -17.46 3.82 -6.65
CA ASN A 119 -18.51 3.32 -5.77
C ASN A 119 -19.15 4.46 -4.96
N SER A 120 -20.37 4.26 -4.45
CA SER A 120 -21.13 5.32 -3.77
C SER A 120 -20.44 5.89 -2.55
N ASP A 121 -19.79 5.04 -1.77
CA ASP A 121 -19.26 5.41 -0.46
C ASP A 121 -17.95 6.17 -0.59
N TRP A 122 -17.18 5.92 -1.65
CA TRP A 122 -16.03 6.75 -1.98
C TRP A 122 -16.43 8.21 -2.18
N PHE A 123 -17.57 8.47 -2.83
CA PHE A 123 -18.02 9.83 -3.13
C PHE A 123 -18.91 10.46 -2.03
N ASP A 124 -19.23 9.73 -0.96
CA ASP A 124 -19.81 10.32 0.24
C ASP A 124 -18.68 10.81 1.16
N PRO A 125 -18.47 12.13 1.27
CA PRO A 125 -17.35 12.66 2.05
C PRO A 125 -17.41 12.26 3.52
N ARG A 126 -18.59 11.90 4.08
CA ARG A 126 -18.72 11.50 5.49
C ARG A 126 -17.96 10.22 5.81
N VAL A 127 -17.84 9.32 4.84
CA VAL A 127 -17.28 7.97 5.02
C VAL A 127 -16.05 7.72 4.14
N SER A 128 -15.82 8.59 3.16
CA SER A 128 -14.71 8.49 2.22
C SER A 128 -13.35 8.58 2.91
N CYS A 129 -12.49 7.60 2.66
CA CYS A 129 -11.13 7.64 3.16
C CYS A 129 -10.33 8.85 2.64
N ALA A 130 -10.62 9.37 1.44
CA ALA A 130 -9.94 10.57 0.94
C ALA A 130 -10.22 11.80 1.82
N ALA A 131 -11.46 11.94 2.29
CA ALA A 131 -11.85 13.02 3.19
C ALA A 131 -11.19 12.84 4.57
N SER A 132 -11.20 11.63 5.14
CA SER A 132 -10.53 11.35 6.43
C SER A 132 -9.03 11.63 6.39
N VAL A 133 -8.34 11.21 5.33
CA VAL A 133 -6.90 11.47 5.12
C VAL A 133 -6.64 12.96 4.97
N SER A 134 -7.46 13.66 4.17
CA SER A 134 -7.33 15.11 3.99
C SER A 134 -7.57 15.88 5.28
N ALA A 135 -8.58 15.49 6.07
CA ALA A 135 -8.85 16.09 7.37
C ALA A 135 -7.69 15.87 8.35
N THR A 136 -7.06 14.69 8.32
CA THR A 136 -5.85 14.41 9.10
C THR A 136 -4.69 15.33 8.70
N MET A 137 -4.47 15.55 7.40
CA MET A 137 -3.44 16.48 6.93
C MET A 137 -3.74 17.93 7.32
N LEU A 138 -4.98 18.38 7.17
CA LEU A 138 -5.38 19.75 7.52
C LEU A 138 -5.17 20.01 9.01
N ALA A 139 -5.60 19.08 9.86
CA ALA A 139 -5.42 19.13 11.30
C ALA A 139 -3.93 19.24 11.68
N GLN A 140 -3.05 18.51 11.00
CA GLN A 140 -1.64 18.42 11.34
C GLN A 140 -0.81 19.62 10.85
N TYR A 141 -1.03 20.07 9.62
CA TYR A 141 -0.06 20.94 8.94
C TYR A 141 -0.54 22.36 8.70
N VAL A 142 -1.86 22.59 8.61
CA VAL A 142 -2.41 23.91 8.28
C VAL A 142 -3.59 24.33 9.17
N PRO A 143 -3.62 24.00 10.49
CA PRO A 143 -4.82 24.22 11.29
C PRO A 143 -5.19 25.69 11.48
N SER A 144 -4.21 26.59 11.46
CA SER A 144 -4.43 28.04 11.57
C SER A 144 -4.93 28.66 10.27
N LEU A 145 -4.56 28.10 9.12
CA LEU A 145 -4.95 28.59 7.80
C LEU A 145 -6.32 28.06 7.37
N VAL A 146 -6.65 26.83 7.79
CA VAL A 146 -7.90 26.15 7.43
C VAL A 146 -8.60 25.63 8.68
N PRO A 147 -9.14 26.49 9.56
CA PRO A 147 -9.71 26.07 10.84
C PRO A 147 -10.82 25.02 10.71
N PRO A 148 -11.00 24.15 11.72
CA PRO A 148 -12.05 23.13 11.71
C PRO A 148 -13.43 23.80 11.57
N GLY A 149 -14.28 23.25 10.71
CA GLY A 149 -15.62 23.79 10.46
C GLY A 149 -15.65 25.11 9.68
N SER A 150 -14.51 25.64 9.20
CA SER A 150 -14.52 26.75 8.24
C SER A 150 -15.13 26.31 6.90
N SER A 151 -15.64 27.27 6.11
CA SER A 151 -16.20 26.97 4.78
C SER A 151 -15.14 26.41 3.82
N LEU A 152 -13.89 26.87 3.94
CA LEU A 152 -12.77 26.33 3.16
C LEU A 152 -12.45 24.88 3.56
N CYS A 153 -12.42 24.57 4.86
CA CYS A 153 -12.22 23.20 5.35
C CYS A 153 -13.30 22.27 4.79
N ARG A 154 -14.59 22.65 4.91
CA ARG A 154 -15.70 21.86 4.36
C ARG A 154 -15.57 21.65 2.86
N LEU A 155 -15.22 22.70 2.09
CA LEU A 155 -15.04 22.59 0.65
C LEU A 155 -13.93 21.60 0.30
N ILE A 156 -12.75 21.70 0.94
CA ILE A 156 -11.63 20.79 0.69
C ILE A 156 -12.04 19.34 0.97
N LEU A 157 -12.68 19.08 2.11
CA LEU A 157 -13.08 17.72 2.50
C LEU A 157 -14.19 17.15 1.61
N GLN A 158 -15.14 17.99 1.17
CA GLN A 158 -16.18 17.58 0.22
C GLN A 158 -15.61 17.26 -1.17
N GLN A 159 -14.56 17.96 -1.60
CA GLN A 159 -13.95 17.77 -2.92
C GLN A 159 -12.81 16.74 -2.95
N ALA A 160 -12.27 16.37 -1.78
CA ALA A 160 -11.16 15.42 -1.68
C ALA A 160 -11.42 14.08 -2.42
N PRO A 161 -12.61 13.44 -2.31
CA PRO A 161 -12.85 12.18 -3.02
C PRO A 161 -12.86 12.33 -4.54
N HIS A 162 -13.40 13.44 -5.05
CA HIS A 162 -13.40 13.75 -6.47
C HIS A 162 -11.99 14.02 -7.00
N GLY A 163 -11.20 14.82 -6.27
CA GLY A 163 -9.81 15.11 -6.64
C GLY A 163 -8.96 13.84 -6.70
N ALA A 164 -9.08 12.96 -5.69
CA ALA A 164 -8.37 11.69 -5.67
C ALA A 164 -8.84 10.72 -6.77
N ALA A 165 -10.14 10.65 -7.07
CA ALA A 165 -10.65 9.82 -8.18
C ALA A 165 -10.13 10.32 -9.54
N VAL A 166 -10.16 11.63 -9.79
CA VAL A 166 -9.63 12.24 -11.03
C VAL A 166 -8.15 11.93 -11.17
N PHE A 167 -7.39 12.06 -10.08
CA PHE A 167 -5.97 11.72 -10.06
C PHE A 167 -5.72 10.28 -10.49
N GLU A 168 -6.45 9.32 -9.90
CA GLU A 168 -6.23 7.90 -10.17
C GLU A 168 -6.68 7.45 -11.56
N VAL A 169 -7.62 8.17 -12.19
CA VAL A 169 -7.95 7.98 -13.61
C VAL A 169 -6.88 8.61 -14.51
N LEU A 170 -6.42 9.81 -14.18
CA LEU A 170 -5.50 10.58 -15.00
C LEU A 170 -4.10 9.95 -15.03
N LEU A 171 -3.58 9.50 -13.89
CA LEU A 171 -2.23 8.97 -13.79
C LEU A 171 -1.96 7.76 -14.72
N PRO A 172 -2.76 6.68 -14.73
CA PRO A 172 -2.53 5.56 -15.65
C PRO A 172 -2.70 5.98 -17.11
N ALA A 173 -3.62 6.89 -17.43
CA ALA A 173 -3.77 7.43 -18.78
C ALA A 173 -2.50 8.19 -19.23
N VAL A 174 -1.95 9.05 -18.38
CA VAL A 174 -0.69 9.77 -18.65
C VAL A 174 0.48 8.79 -18.80
N LEU A 175 0.57 7.76 -17.96
CA LEU A 175 1.62 6.73 -18.03
C LEU A 175 1.49 5.82 -19.27
N LEU A 176 0.29 5.62 -19.79
CA LEU A 176 0.04 4.98 -21.09
C LEU A 176 0.53 5.86 -22.23
N LEU A 177 0.14 7.13 -22.24
CA LEU A 177 0.54 8.11 -23.25
C LEU A 177 2.06 8.36 -23.25
N ALA A 178 2.71 8.28 -22.09
CA ALA A 178 4.17 8.37 -21.95
C ALA A 178 4.94 7.29 -22.73
N GLY A 179 4.28 6.19 -23.10
CA GLY A 179 4.90 5.10 -23.85
C GLY A 179 6.06 4.39 -23.12
N PRO A 180 6.69 3.40 -23.77
CA PRO A 180 7.80 2.66 -23.18
C PRO A 180 9.03 3.57 -22.96
N PRO A 181 9.77 3.39 -21.86
CA PRO A 181 11.05 4.07 -21.65
C PRO A 181 12.05 3.78 -22.77
N GLY A 182 12.81 4.79 -23.21
CA GLY A 182 13.86 4.66 -24.23
C GLY A 182 13.43 4.74 -25.70
N SER A 183 12.16 5.05 -25.99
CA SER A 183 11.69 5.32 -27.36
C SER A 183 10.59 6.38 -27.37
N ARG A 184 10.87 7.52 -26.74
CA ARG A 184 9.89 8.57 -26.55
C ARG A 184 10.10 9.72 -27.53
N SER A 185 9.02 10.17 -28.13
CA SER A 185 8.96 11.52 -28.68
C SER A 185 9.07 12.56 -27.55
N PRO A 186 9.40 13.83 -27.86
CA PRO A 186 9.40 14.89 -26.86
C PRO A 186 8.09 14.98 -26.06
N TRP A 187 6.94 14.84 -26.73
CA TRP A 187 5.61 14.80 -26.10
C TRP A 187 5.48 13.65 -25.10
N GLN A 188 5.84 12.43 -25.49
CA GLN A 188 5.80 11.27 -24.60
C GLN A 188 6.75 11.43 -23.41
N GLY A 189 7.92 12.06 -23.62
CA GLY A 189 8.84 12.44 -22.56
C GLY A 189 8.21 13.43 -21.56
N ALA A 190 7.48 14.43 -22.06
CA ALA A 190 6.73 15.38 -21.23
C ALA A 190 5.61 14.67 -20.44
N CYS A 191 4.83 13.79 -21.08
CA CYS A 191 3.83 12.97 -20.38
C CYS A 191 4.47 12.11 -19.27
N ALA A 192 5.63 11.50 -19.53
CA ALA A 192 6.33 10.70 -18.52
C ALA A 192 6.71 11.54 -17.29
N ARG A 193 7.27 12.73 -17.51
CA ARG A 193 7.65 13.67 -16.43
C ARG A 193 6.44 14.16 -15.67
N PHE A 194 5.38 14.56 -16.38
CA PHE A 194 4.14 14.97 -15.76
C PHE A 194 3.54 13.84 -14.91
N GLY A 195 3.51 12.62 -15.42
CA GLY A 195 3.06 11.43 -14.68
C GLY A 195 3.91 11.17 -13.43
N VAL A 196 5.23 11.35 -13.49
CA VAL A 196 6.09 11.20 -12.30
C VAL A 196 5.87 12.33 -11.29
N VAL A 197 5.76 13.59 -11.72
CA VAL A 197 5.48 14.73 -10.83
C VAL A 197 4.15 14.52 -10.11
N LEU A 198 3.11 14.21 -10.89
CA LEU A 198 1.77 13.93 -10.40
C LEU A 198 1.81 12.76 -9.39
N GLY A 199 2.39 11.63 -9.82
CA GLY A 199 2.61 10.45 -9.00
C GLY A 199 3.36 10.70 -7.69
N ALA A 200 4.45 11.47 -7.73
CA ALA A 200 5.29 11.72 -6.57
C ALA A 200 4.62 12.64 -5.55
N ILE A 201 3.94 13.70 -6.00
CA ILE A 201 3.19 14.61 -5.12
C ILE A 201 2.08 13.85 -4.40
N PHE A 202 1.32 13.02 -5.11
CA PHE A 202 0.25 12.22 -4.51
C PHE A 202 0.77 11.24 -3.46
N HIS A 203 1.86 10.54 -3.74
CA HIS A 203 2.46 9.64 -2.76
C HIS A 203 3.05 10.37 -1.56
N LEU A 204 3.58 11.58 -1.75
CA LEU A 204 3.97 12.42 -0.61
C LEU A 204 2.74 12.78 0.23
N MET A 205 1.63 13.19 -0.39
CA MET A 205 0.39 13.48 0.33
C MET A 205 -0.14 12.26 1.10
N LEU A 206 -0.01 11.04 0.57
CA LEU A 206 -0.39 9.81 1.26
C LEU A 206 0.58 9.41 2.38
N ALA A 207 1.85 9.78 2.29
CA ALA A 207 2.87 9.48 3.29
C ALA A 207 2.84 10.43 4.51
N LEU A 208 2.45 11.69 4.29
CA LEU A 208 2.53 12.76 5.30
C LEU A 208 1.61 12.62 6.53
N PRO A 209 0.37 12.09 6.45
CA PRO A 209 -0.47 11.97 7.64
C PRO A 209 0.24 11.16 8.73
N LEU A 210 0.13 11.57 10.00
CA LEU A 210 0.60 10.73 11.12
C LEU A 210 -0.10 9.36 11.11
N PRO A 211 0.58 8.29 11.57
CA PRO A 211 -0.06 7.02 11.85
C PRO A 211 -1.24 7.21 12.83
N PRO A 212 -2.34 6.46 12.66
CA PRO A 212 -2.49 5.29 11.78
C PRO A 212 -2.88 5.63 10.32
N ALA A 213 -3.02 6.90 9.94
CA ALA A 213 -3.45 7.30 8.60
C ALA A 213 -2.30 7.48 7.59
N SER A 214 -1.06 7.20 7.99
CA SER A 214 0.10 7.26 7.08
C SER A 214 0.15 6.04 6.16
N PHE A 215 0.39 6.27 4.87
CA PHE A 215 0.65 5.21 3.90
C PHE A 215 2.06 5.28 3.35
N TYR A 216 3.01 5.75 4.16
CA TYR A 216 4.39 5.89 3.71
C TYR A 216 5.05 4.58 3.22
N PRO A 217 4.76 3.35 3.74
CA PRO A 217 5.44 2.16 3.22
C PRO A 217 5.04 1.90 1.76
N PHE A 218 3.75 1.99 1.46
CA PHE A 218 3.23 1.89 0.10
C PHE A 218 3.75 3.01 -0.80
N SER A 219 3.77 4.23 -0.26
CA SER A 219 4.24 5.42 -0.98
C SER A 219 5.73 5.32 -1.32
N ALA A 220 6.54 4.82 -0.39
CA ALA A 220 7.96 4.61 -0.58
C ALA A 220 8.24 3.60 -1.70
N SER A 221 7.53 2.46 -1.69
CA SER A 221 7.58 1.48 -2.76
C SER A 221 7.25 2.09 -4.12
N CYS A 222 6.19 2.91 -4.22
CA CYS A 222 5.82 3.55 -5.48
C CYS A 222 6.83 4.59 -5.95
N LEU A 223 7.29 5.46 -5.05
CA LEU A 223 8.28 6.50 -5.32
C LEU A 223 9.59 5.90 -5.86
N ALA A 224 10.01 4.77 -5.31
CA ALA A 224 11.21 4.06 -5.75
C ALA A 224 11.13 3.62 -7.23
N LEU A 225 9.94 3.40 -7.80
CA LEU A 225 9.75 2.92 -9.19
C LEU A 225 9.90 4.04 -10.23
N TYR A 226 9.61 5.29 -9.87
CA TYR A 226 9.56 6.41 -10.81
C TYR A 226 10.87 6.78 -11.53
N PRO A 227 12.09 6.59 -10.98
CA PRO A 227 13.33 6.80 -11.72
C PRO A 227 13.39 6.03 -13.04
N LEU A 228 12.84 4.81 -13.10
CA LEU A 228 12.80 3.99 -14.31
C LEU A 228 11.88 4.58 -15.40
N LEU A 229 10.96 5.46 -15.02
CA LEU A 229 10.09 6.16 -15.96
C LEU A 229 10.73 7.41 -16.56
N MET A 230 11.91 7.86 -16.10
CA MET A 230 12.59 9.06 -16.64
C MET A 230 14.09 8.84 -16.86
N PRO A 231 14.50 7.82 -17.65
CA PRO A 231 15.92 7.48 -17.79
C PRO A 231 16.78 8.63 -18.34
N ASP A 232 16.25 9.45 -19.23
CA ASP A 232 16.96 10.60 -19.81
C ASP A 232 17.25 11.69 -18.78
N ALA A 233 16.29 12.00 -17.90
CA ALA A 233 16.45 12.98 -16.84
C ALA A 233 17.53 12.55 -15.84
N VAL A 234 17.54 11.26 -15.47
CA VAL A 234 18.54 10.68 -14.57
C VAL A 234 19.92 10.66 -15.22
N ALA A 235 20.01 10.34 -16.52
CA ALA A 235 21.28 10.37 -17.25
C ALA A 235 21.87 11.79 -17.31
N GLY A 236 21.03 12.79 -17.53
CA GLY A 236 21.44 14.20 -17.55
C GLY A 236 22.01 14.72 -16.24
N LEU A 237 21.48 14.26 -15.10
CA LEU A 237 22.02 14.64 -13.80
C LEU A 237 23.49 14.24 -13.65
N ALA A 238 23.88 13.08 -14.20
CA ALA A 238 25.27 12.64 -14.18
C ALA A 238 26.20 13.54 -15.00
N ALA A 239 25.68 14.20 -16.04
CA ALA A 239 26.41 15.16 -16.85
C ALA A 239 26.53 16.54 -16.17
N ILE A 240 25.51 16.95 -15.39
CA ILE A 240 25.46 18.26 -14.70
C ILE A 240 26.23 18.24 -13.37
N CYS A 241 26.30 17.09 -12.69
CA CYS A 241 27.07 16.90 -11.46
C CYS A 241 28.28 15.97 -11.70
N PRO A 242 29.39 16.48 -12.30
CA PRO A 242 30.57 15.67 -12.62
C PRO A 242 31.45 15.33 -11.40
N SER A 243 31.21 15.89 -10.20
CA SER A 243 31.96 15.52 -8.99
C SER A 243 31.32 14.30 -8.30
N GLY A 244 32.15 13.31 -7.95
CA GLY A 244 31.71 12.13 -7.20
C GLY A 244 31.05 12.48 -5.86
N LEU A 245 31.41 13.63 -5.28
CA LEU A 245 30.83 14.16 -4.04
C LEU A 245 29.42 14.73 -4.23
N ALA A 246 29.13 15.43 -5.34
CA ALA A 246 27.77 15.92 -5.60
C ALA A 246 26.82 14.76 -5.94
N GLN A 247 27.26 13.79 -6.74
CA GLN A 247 26.49 12.57 -6.98
C GLN A 247 26.25 11.78 -5.69
N ALA A 248 27.28 11.64 -4.85
CA ALA A 248 27.14 11.02 -3.54
C ALA A 248 26.17 11.79 -2.64
N PHE A 249 26.22 13.13 -2.61
CA PHE A 249 25.31 13.97 -1.83
C PHE A 249 23.85 13.84 -2.27
N TRP A 250 23.56 13.90 -3.57
CA TRP A 250 22.19 13.77 -4.10
C TRP A 250 21.62 12.35 -3.97
N LEU A 251 22.47 11.32 -4.09
CA LEU A 251 22.10 9.92 -3.87
C LEU A 251 21.99 9.59 -2.37
N MET A 252 22.75 10.28 -1.52
CA MET A 252 22.66 10.17 -0.07
C MET A 252 21.56 11.05 0.51
N LEU A 253 20.95 12.01 -0.20
CA LEU A 253 19.92 12.89 0.37
C LEU A 253 18.75 12.11 1.01
N PRO A 254 18.22 11.01 0.43
CA PRO A 254 17.24 10.16 1.10
C PRO A 254 17.83 9.40 2.30
N GLY A 255 19.09 8.97 2.23
CA GLY A 255 19.80 8.29 3.32
C GLY A 255 20.22 9.23 4.47
N LEU A 256 20.51 10.49 4.16
CA LEU A 256 20.84 11.57 5.09
C LEU A 256 19.56 12.05 5.76
N SER A 257 18.46 12.13 5.02
CA SER A 257 17.12 12.33 5.57
C SER A 257 16.76 11.19 6.51
N LEU A 258 17.06 9.94 6.14
CA LEU A 258 16.91 8.77 7.02
C LEU A 258 17.79 8.88 8.27
N SER A 259 19.04 9.33 8.15
CA SER A 259 20.02 9.42 9.25
C SER A 259 19.70 10.57 10.22
N LEU A 260 19.34 11.74 9.68
CA LEU A 260 18.89 12.90 10.44
C LEU A 260 17.57 12.62 11.16
N CYS A 261 16.64 11.91 10.51
CA CYS A 261 15.37 11.53 11.13
C CYS A 261 15.51 10.32 12.07
N ALA A 262 16.50 9.43 11.90
CA ALA A 262 16.87 8.44 12.91
C ALA A 262 17.42 9.12 14.18
N ALA A 263 18.25 10.14 14.04
CA ALA A 263 18.69 10.97 15.16
C ALA A 263 17.53 11.75 15.82
N ALA A 264 16.59 12.28 15.02
CA ALA A 264 15.38 12.93 15.53
C ALA A 264 14.36 11.96 16.15
N ASN A 265 14.34 10.70 15.72
CA ASN A 265 13.57 9.61 16.31
C ASN A 265 14.10 9.26 17.71
N VAL A 266 15.43 9.18 17.84
CA VAL A 266 16.10 8.98 19.14
C VAL A 266 15.80 10.15 20.10
N SER A 267 15.66 11.38 19.58
CA SER A 267 15.33 12.55 20.42
C SER A 267 13.83 12.75 20.67
N GLY A 268 12.94 12.05 19.97
CA GLY A 268 11.48 12.20 20.05
C GLY A 268 10.92 13.55 19.58
N ALA A 269 11.77 14.51 19.19
CA ALA A 269 11.44 15.93 19.05
C ALA A 269 10.49 16.24 17.89
N TRP A 270 10.63 15.57 16.75
CA TRP A 270 9.72 15.77 15.61
C TRP A 270 8.32 15.29 15.97
N SER A 271 8.24 14.11 16.59
CA SER A 271 6.95 13.52 16.95
C SER A 271 6.28 14.32 18.07
N SER A 272 7.03 14.84 19.05
CA SER A 272 6.47 15.63 20.14
C SER A 272 5.96 17.00 19.67
N TRP A 273 6.63 17.64 18.70
CA TRP A 273 6.16 18.87 18.07
C TRP A 273 4.82 18.68 17.35
N LEU A 274 4.70 17.65 16.50
CA LEU A 274 3.44 17.35 15.79
C LEU A 274 2.31 16.91 16.74
N LYS A 275 2.64 16.37 17.91
CA LYS A 275 1.69 15.84 18.89
C LYS A 275 1.28 16.82 19.98
N GLY A 276 1.75 18.06 19.94
CA GLY A 276 1.48 19.05 20.99
C GLY A 276 1.98 18.60 22.38
N GLY A 277 3.08 17.85 22.45
CA GLY A 277 3.73 17.47 23.72
C GLY A 277 3.35 16.11 24.33
N THR A 278 2.58 15.25 23.66
CA THR A 278 2.36 13.87 24.14
C THR A 278 3.56 12.95 23.82
N PHE A 279 4.03 12.19 24.80
CA PHE A 279 5.27 11.39 24.72
C PHE A 279 5.09 9.98 24.13
N ALA A 280 3.86 9.49 23.92
CA ALA A 280 3.65 8.15 23.36
C ALA A 280 4.00 8.12 21.86
N PRO A 281 4.83 7.18 21.36
CA PRO A 281 5.15 7.06 19.92
C PRO A 281 3.88 6.85 19.09
N PRO A 282 3.82 7.37 17.84
CA PRO A 282 2.63 7.18 17.01
C PRO A 282 2.52 5.69 16.69
N PHE A 283 1.32 5.15 16.83
CA PHE A 283 1.08 3.73 16.59
C PHE A 283 1.02 3.46 15.08
N GLU A 284 2.01 2.74 14.59
CA GLU A 284 2.15 2.45 13.17
C GLU A 284 1.49 1.12 12.79
N TYR A 285 0.76 1.09 11.67
CA TYR A 285 0.16 -0.13 11.15
C TYR A 285 0.59 -0.42 9.71
N PRO A 286 1.19 -1.58 9.43
CA PRO A 286 1.87 -2.48 10.39
C PRO A 286 2.96 -1.76 11.21
N PRO A 287 3.42 -2.31 12.34
CA PRO A 287 4.38 -1.63 13.22
C PRO A 287 5.79 -1.73 12.67
N TYR A 288 6.09 -0.96 11.62
CA TYR A 288 7.47 -0.83 11.22
C TYR A 288 8.24 0.03 12.22
N ASP A 289 7.57 0.86 13.04
CA ASP A 289 8.07 2.03 13.78
C ASP A 289 9.23 2.74 13.05
N LEU A 290 9.03 2.94 11.75
CA LEU A 290 9.93 3.64 10.85
C LEU A 290 9.29 4.92 10.31
N TYR A 291 8.07 5.28 10.74
CA TYR A 291 7.32 6.44 10.25
C TYR A 291 8.18 7.69 10.02
N ASN A 292 8.86 8.21 11.04
CA ASN A 292 9.63 9.46 10.88
C ASN A 292 10.75 9.32 9.84
N ALA A 293 11.43 8.17 9.81
CA ALA A 293 12.47 7.91 8.83
C ALA A 293 11.86 7.75 7.41
N GLY A 294 10.74 7.04 7.31
CA GLY A 294 10.02 6.76 6.07
C GLY A 294 9.37 7.99 5.44
N VAL A 295 8.76 8.89 6.23
CA VAL A 295 8.17 10.13 5.72
C VAL A 295 9.25 11.10 5.24
N CYS A 296 10.36 11.23 5.98
CA CYS A 296 11.52 12.02 5.55
C CYS A 296 12.11 11.46 4.24
N TRP A 297 12.21 10.14 4.13
CA TRP A 297 12.64 9.48 2.90
C TRP A 297 11.70 9.78 1.74
N CYS A 298 10.38 9.67 1.94
CA CYS A 298 9.37 9.98 0.91
C CYS A 298 9.47 11.43 0.46
N PHE A 299 9.67 12.37 1.38
CA PHE A 299 9.87 13.79 1.08
C PHE A 299 11.15 14.00 0.24
N GLY A 300 12.29 13.45 0.67
CA GLY A 300 13.56 13.58 -0.03
C GLY A 300 13.54 12.99 -1.44
N VAL A 301 12.93 11.81 -1.60
CA VAL A 301 12.76 11.18 -2.93
C VAL A 301 11.79 11.97 -3.80
N THR A 302 10.70 12.49 -3.23
CA THR A 302 9.76 13.35 -3.98
C THR A 302 10.48 14.60 -4.49
N ALA A 303 11.23 15.30 -3.63
CA ALA A 303 12.01 16.46 -4.02
C ALA A 303 13.01 16.13 -5.14
N LEU A 304 13.73 15.00 -5.02
CA LEU A 304 14.63 14.52 -6.08
C LEU A 304 13.90 14.28 -7.40
N LEU A 305 12.75 13.60 -7.37
CA LEU A 305 11.96 13.31 -8.57
C LEU A 305 11.40 14.58 -9.22
N LEU A 306 10.96 15.56 -8.43
CA LEU A 306 10.54 16.87 -8.93
C LEU A 306 11.70 17.61 -9.61
N LEU A 307 12.87 17.66 -8.96
CA LEU A 307 14.06 18.27 -9.54
C LEU A 307 14.47 17.59 -10.86
N LEU A 308 14.46 16.25 -10.91
CA LEU A 308 14.74 15.49 -12.13
C LEU A 308 13.72 15.79 -13.23
N ALA A 309 12.43 15.84 -12.90
CA ALA A 309 11.37 16.10 -13.85
C ALA A 309 11.43 17.53 -14.42
N LEU A 310 11.79 18.52 -13.60
CA LEU A 310 11.84 19.93 -13.97
C LEU A 310 13.16 20.33 -14.65
N LEU A 311 14.30 19.83 -14.16
CA LEU A 311 15.63 20.28 -14.57
C LEU A 311 16.37 19.27 -15.46
N GLY A 312 15.93 18.01 -15.50
CA GLY A 312 16.58 16.99 -16.33
C GLY A 312 16.50 17.33 -17.83
N PRO A 313 17.52 17.05 -18.64
CA PRO A 313 17.52 17.35 -20.07
C PRO A 313 16.41 16.60 -20.81
N GLY A 314 15.83 17.23 -21.84
CA GLY A 314 14.75 16.68 -22.65
C GLY A 314 15.07 15.29 -23.24
N ALA A 315 14.02 14.55 -23.61
CA ALA A 315 14.16 13.18 -24.13
C ALA A 315 15.16 13.10 -25.30
N SER A 316 16.10 12.17 -25.21
CA SER A 316 16.99 11.81 -26.32
C SER A 316 16.16 11.20 -27.45
N THR A 317 16.47 11.57 -28.70
CA THR A 317 15.75 11.09 -29.90
C THR A 317 16.06 9.64 -30.28
N ALA A 318 16.89 8.93 -29.51
CA ALA A 318 17.22 7.55 -29.79
C ALA A 318 15.98 6.64 -29.66
N ARG A 319 15.57 6.04 -30.77
CA ARG A 319 14.38 5.17 -30.87
C ARG A 319 14.75 3.72 -30.58
N ALA A 320 14.53 3.24 -29.35
CA ALA A 320 14.67 1.82 -29.02
C ALA A 320 13.30 1.12 -28.92
N LYS A 321 12.90 0.31 -29.91
CA LYS A 321 11.61 -0.42 -29.88
C LYS A 321 11.41 -1.18 -28.57
N GLY A 322 10.44 -0.80 -27.73
CA GLY A 322 10.12 -1.51 -26.49
C GLY A 322 9.63 -2.93 -26.80
N SER A 323 10.17 -3.94 -26.12
CA SER A 323 9.66 -5.30 -26.18
C SER A 323 8.66 -5.53 -25.06
N PHE A 324 7.48 -6.03 -25.40
CA PHE A 324 6.51 -6.55 -24.44
C PHE A 324 6.93 -7.98 -24.08
N GLY A 325 7.72 -8.11 -23.01
CA GLY A 325 8.35 -9.36 -22.62
C GLY A 325 7.56 -10.14 -21.55
N LEU A 326 8.06 -11.33 -21.22
CA LEU A 326 7.50 -12.21 -20.19
C LEU A 326 7.27 -11.50 -18.85
N ALA A 327 8.23 -10.69 -18.40
CA ALA A 327 8.09 -9.93 -17.15
C ALA A 327 6.87 -9.00 -17.15
N SER A 328 6.58 -8.33 -18.28
CA SER A 328 5.39 -7.47 -18.42
C SER A 328 4.10 -8.29 -18.36
N ILE A 329 4.04 -9.42 -19.07
CA ILE A 329 2.87 -10.31 -19.07
C ILE A 329 2.57 -10.82 -17.65
N VAL A 330 3.59 -11.35 -16.97
CA VAL A 330 3.44 -11.93 -15.64
C VAL A 330 3.03 -10.87 -14.63
N VAL A 331 3.66 -9.69 -14.61
CA VAL A 331 3.31 -8.66 -13.63
C VAL A 331 1.92 -8.07 -13.87
N ILE A 332 1.50 -7.89 -15.13
CA ILE A 332 0.14 -7.45 -15.47
C ILE A 332 -0.87 -8.49 -14.99
N ALA A 333 -0.67 -9.76 -15.35
CA ALA A 333 -1.59 -10.83 -14.97
C ALA A 333 -1.69 -10.98 -13.45
N ALA A 334 -0.56 -10.92 -12.73
CA ALA A 334 -0.55 -10.99 -11.28
C ALA A 334 -1.22 -9.78 -10.62
N ALA A 335 -0.96 -8.56 -11.11
CA ALA A 335 -1.61 -7.36 -10.60
C ALA A 335 -3.12 -7.36 -10.85
N LEU A 336 -3.57 -7.80 -12.03
CA LEU A 336 -5.00 -7.97 -12.34
C LEU A 336 -5.63 -9.05 -11.46
N TRP A 337 -4.97 -10.19 -11.26
CA TRP A 337 -5.49 -11.26 -10.40
C TRP A 337 -5.69 -10.78 -8.96
N LEU A 338 -4.70 -10.08 -8.40
CA LEU A 338 -4.80 -9.54 -7.04
C LEU A 338 -5.85 -8.44 -6.95
N GLY A 339 -5.87 -7.53 -7.93
CA GLY A 339 -6.75 -6.37 -7.92
C GLY A 339 -8.20 -6.69 -8.23
N LEU A 340 -8.48 -7.63 -9.13
CA LEU A 340 -9.85 -8.05 -9.44
C LEU A 340 -10.42 -9.05 -8.42
N GLY A 341 -9.63 -9.45 -7.42
CA GLY A 341 -10.04 -10.40 -6.38
C GLY A 341 -11.38 -10.10 -5.71
N PRO A 342 -11.71 -8.84 -5.35
CA PRO A 342 -13.00 -8.49 -4.76
C PRO A 342 -14.18 -8.86 -5.67
N TYR A 343 -14.09 -8.50 -6.96
CA TYR A 343 -15.14 -8.79 -7.93
C TYR A 343 -15.25 -10.28 -8.25
N LEU A 344 -14.12 -10.98 -8.27
CA LEU A 344 -14.09 -12.42 -8.48
C LEU A 344 -14.63 -13.21 -7.28
N GLY A 345 -14.77 -12.60 -6.11
CA GLY A 345 -15.11 -13.33 -4.89
C GLY A 345 -13.91 -13.93 -4.18
N THR A 346 -12.67 -13.69 -4.66
CA THR A 346 -11.51 -14.49 -4.24
C THR A 346 -10.79 -13.96 -2.99
N ARG A 347 -11.02 -12.69 -2.65
CA ARG A 347 -10.49 -11.99 -1.47
C ARG A 347 -11.06 -10.58 -1.45
N THR A 348 -11.09 -9.94 -0.28
CA THR A 348 -11.31 -8.49 -0.18
C THR A 348 -10.15 -7.75 0.46
N TYR A 349 -9.14 -8.48 0.95
CA TYR A 349 -7.86 -7.92 1.40
C TYR A 349 -6.74 -8.95 1.31
N PRO A 350 -5.49 -8.54 1.01
CA PRO A 350 -5.12 -7.38 0.20
C PRO A 350 -5.60 -7.54 -1.25
N ALA A 351 -6.02 -6.44 -1.86
CA ALA A 351 -6.66 -6.43 -3.18
C ALA A 351 -6.34 -5.17 -4.00
N PHE A 352 -5.31 -4.40 -3.64
CA PHE A 352 -5.07 -3.06 -4.22
C PHE A 352 -6.31 -2.15 -4.19
N ALA A 353 -7.21 -2.39 -3.23
CA ALA A 353 -8.40 -1.59 -3.00
C ALA A 353 -8.09 -0.18 -2.48
N MET A 354 -6.86 0.07 -2.02
CA MET A 354 -6.32 1.40 -1.64
C MET A 354 -7.36 2.34 -1.03
N PHE A 355 -7.97 1.90 0.07
CA PHE A 355 -8.92 2.71 0.85
C PHE A 355 -10.16 3.16 0.09
N SER A 356 -10.54 2.48 -0.97
CA SER A 356 -11.64 2.88 -1.85
C SER A 356 -13.03 2.87 -1.22
N ASN A 357 -13.21 2.44 0.04
CA ASN A 357 -14.53 2.13 0.62
C ASN A 357 -15.31 1.05 -0.17
N LEU A 358 -14.65 0.29 -1.06
CA LEU A 358 -15.31 -0.73 -1.86
C LEU A 358 -15.93 -1.81 -0.98
N ARG A 359 -17.23 -2.05 -1.20
CA ARG A 359 -17.97 -3.20 -0.68
C ARG A 359 -18.48 -4.02 -1.84
N VAL A 360 -18.13 -5.30 -1.83
CA VAL A 360 -18.58 -6.30 -2.80
C VAL A 360 -19.43 -7.38 -2.10
N GLU A 361 -19.30 -7.48 -0.78
CA GLU A 361 -20.06 -8.38 0.07
C GLU A 361 -21.48 -7.86 0.35
N ALA A 362 -22.46 -8.75 0.48
CA ALA A 362 -23.89 -8.46 0.73
C ALA A 362 -24.52 -7.46 -0.27
N ALA A 363 -24.38 -6.17 0.02
CA ALA A 363 -24.92 -5.05 -0.73
C ALA A 363 -23.77 -4.29 -1.43
N PRO A 364 -23.40 -4.67 -2.66
CA PRO A 364 -22.30 -4.02 -3.36
C PRO A 364 -22.59 -2.54 -3.60
N ASN A 365 -21.58 -1.70 -3.42
CA ASN A 365 -21.71 -0.24 -3.54
C ASN A 365 -21.11 0.32 -4.84
N HIS A 366 -20.58 -0.55 -5.69
CA HIS A 366 -19.90 -0.18 -6.93
C HIS A 366 -20.90 0.24 -8.02
N PHE A 367 -20.57 1.28 -8.80
CA PHE A 367 -21.52 1.87 -9.76
C PHE A 367 -21.87 0.99 -10.96
N PHE A 368 -20.91 0.22 -11.47
CA PHE A 368 -21.09 -0.55 -12.72
C PHE A 368 -20.77 -2.04 -12.62
N LEU A 369 -20.20 -2.51 -11.51
CA LEU A 369 -19.87 -3.92 -11.32
C LEU A 369 -20.71 -4.47 -10.17
N GLY A 370 -21.63 -5.38 -10.49
CA GLY A 370 -22.26 -6.24 -9.49
C GLY A 370 -21.27 -7.29 -9.01
N ALA A 371 -21.29 -7.60 -7.71
CA ALA A 371 -20.21 -8.30 -7.04
C ALA A 371 -20.30 -9.83 -7.01
N ASP A 372 -19.12 -10.41 -6.77
CA ASP A 372 -18.86 -11.80 -6.39
C ASP A 372 -19.27 -12.85 -7.44
N VAL A 373 -18.48 -12.90 -8.52
CA VAL A 373 -18.65 -13.87 -9.62
C VAL A 373 -18.71 -15.31 -9.09
N LEU A 374 -17.87 -15.64 -8.10
CA LEU A 374 -17.82 -16.96 -7.49
C LEU A 374 -18.82 -17.15 -6.33
N GLY A 375 -19.63 -16.15 -5.97
CA GLY A 375 -20.61 -16.28 -4.89
C GLY A 375 -20.03 -16.59 -3.50
N LEU A 376 -18.71 -16.50 -3.29
CA LEU A 376 -18.02 -16.88 -2.05
C LEU A 376 -18.13 -15.85 -0.93
N GLN A 377 -18.49 -14.62 -1.29
CA GLN A 377 -18.69 -13.48 -0.42
C GLN A 377 -20.17 -13.20 -0.11
N THR A 378 -21.10 -13.88 -0.79
CA THR A 378 -22.54 -13.76 -0.53
C THR A 378 -22.99 -14.39 0.79
N ASP A 379 -22.24 -15.36 1.30
CA ASP A 379 -22.54 -16.06 2.55
C ASP A 379 -21.95 -15.30 3.75
N VAL A 380 -22.71 -14.31 4.20
CA VAL A 380 -22.30 -13.35 5.22
C VAL A 380 -22.72 -13.82 6.61
N VAL A 381 -21.81 -13.69 7.56
CA VAL A 381 -22.01 -14.02 8.96
C VAL A 381 -21.67 -12.80 9.81
N GLN A 382 -22.60 -12.41 10.67
CA GLN A 382 -22.43 -11.36 11.65
C GLN A 382 -22.00 -11.97 12.99
N VAL A 383 -20.83 -11.59 13.50
CA VAL A 383 -20.31 -12.02 14.80
C VAL A 383 -20.86 -11.08 15.87
N LEU A 384 -21.72 -11.61 16.75
CA LEU A 384 -22.40 -10.86 17.80
C LEU A 384 -21.58 -10.82 19.08
N GLU A 385 -20.92 -11.93 19.42
CA GLU A 385 -20.07 -12.10 20.59
C GLU A 385 -19.06 -13.22 20.33
N THR A 386 -17.88 -13.16 20.94
CA THR A 386 -16.91 -14.26 20.87
C THR A 386 -15.87 -14.20 21.98
N ASN A 387 -15.35 -15.36 22.38
CA ASN A 387 -14.14 -15.48 23.20
C ASN A 387 -12.88 -15.83 22.37
N SER A 388 -13.03 -16.03 21.06
CA SER A 388 -11.91 -16.33 20.15
C SER A 388 -11.00 -15.12 20.03
N SER A 389 -9.73 -15.30 20.37
CA SER A 389 -8.72 -14.27 20.14
C SER A 389 -8.60 -13.94 18.65
N ALA A 390 -8.78 -14.93 17.77
CA ALA A 390 -8.66 -14.74 16.33
C ALA A 390 -9.80 -13.90 15.75
N LEU A 391 -11.02 -14.04 16.27
CA LEU A 391 -12.18 -13.23 15.91
C LEU A 391 -12.21 -11.87 16.60
N LEU A 392 -11.78 -11.77 17.86
CA LEU A 392 -11.60 -10.49 18.57
C LEU A 392 -10.59 -9.58 17.84
N ASN A 393 -9.58 -10.18 17.19
CA ASN A 393 -8.58 -9.49 16.38
C ASN A 393 -8.91 -9.51 14.87
N TYR A 394 -10.14 -9.84 14.48
CA TYR A 394 -10.51 -9.86 13.06
C TYR A 394 -10.75 -8.46 12.51
N GLN A 395 -11.32 -7.58 13.33
CA GLN A 395 -11.57 -6.18 13.02
C GLN A 395 -11.03 -5.32 14.16
N VAL A 396 -10.19 -4.33 13.85
CA VAL A 396 -9.61 -3.41 14.84
C VAL A 396 -9.88 -1.98 14.42
N ASP A 397 -10.45 -1.18 15.31
CA ASP A 397 -10.63 0.26 15.09
C ASP A 397 -9.40 1.02 15.55
N LEU A 398 -8.70 1.64 14.61
CA LEU A 398 -7.56 2.50 14.88
C LEU A 398 -7.95 3.95 15.10
N SER A 399 -9.23 4.32 14.98
CA SER A 399 -9.69 5.70 15.14
C SER A 399 -9.37 6.30 16.51
N GLN A 400 -9.30 5.44 17.53
CA GLN A 400 -8.98 5.80 18.91
C GLN A 400 -7.57 6.37 19.06
N LEU A 401 -6.72 6.17 18.04
CA LEU A 401 -5.33 6.61 17.99
C LEU A 401 -5.18 7.96 17.27
N TYR A 402 -6.28 8.53 16.77
CA TYR A 402 -6.25 9.89 16.23
C TYR A 402 -5.95 10.92 17.32
N THR A 403 -5.25 11.99 16.92
CA THR A 403 -5.01 13.11 17.82
C THR A 403 -6.32 13.85 18.12
N PRO A 404 -6.46 14.49 19.30
CA PRO A 404 -7.66 15.28 19.62
C PRO A 404 -8.03 16.29 18.54
N GLN A 405 -7.01 16.92 17.94
CA GLN A 405 -7.16 17.86 16.84
C GLN A 405 -7.71 17.19 15.57
N THR A 406 -7.24 16.00 15.21
CA THR A 406 -7.78 15.25 14.07
C THR A 406 -9.25 14.89 14.31
N SER A 407 -9.58 14.41 15.52
CA SER A 407 -10.96 14.11 15.92
C SER A 407 -11.88 15.34 15.91
N GLU A 408 -11.35 16.53 16.20
CA GLU A 408 -12.09 17.78 16.08
C GLU A 408 -12.43 18.10 14.63
N TYR A 409 -11.48 17.96 13.70
CA TYR A 409 -11.73 18.15 12.26
C TYR A 409 -12.79 17.18 11.75
N PHE A 410 -12.72 15.92 12.18
CA PHE A 410 -13.72 14.92 11.78
C PHE A 410 -15.10 15.33 12.29
N ARG A 411 -15.22 15.70 13.57
CA ARG A 411 -16.50 16.16 14.16
C ARG A 411 -17.04 17.40 13.47
N ALA A 412 -16.20 18.41 13.24
CA ALA A 412 -16.60 19.69 12.65
C ALA A 412 -17.02 19.56 11.17
N ALA A 413 -16.51 18.55 10.47
CA ALA A 413 -16.89 18.25 9.09
C ALA A 413 -17.96 17.16 8.96
N GLY A 414 -18.44 16.59 10.08
CA GLY A 414 -19.42 15.49 10.08
C GLY A 414 -18.88 14.19 9.48
N LEU A 415 -17.57 13.97 9.57
CA LEU A 415 -16.90 12.74 9.14
C LEU A 415 -17.04 11.66 10.20
N GLU A 416 -17.16 10.42 9.75
CA GLU A 416 -17.15 9.26 10.62
C GLU A 416 -15.73 8.98 11.13
N GLN A 417 -15.58 8.88 12.45
CA GLN A 417 -14.29 8.63 13.10
C GLN A 417 -14.03 7.14 13.23
N ALA A 418 -14.00 6.44 12.10
CA ALA A 418 -13.79 5.01 12.07
C ALA A 418 -12.64 4.68 11.12
N LEU A 419 -11.65 3.92 11.61
CA LEU A 419 -10.56 3.40 10.79
C LEU A 419 -10.39 1.92 11.08
N TRP A 420 -11.16 1.12 10.37
CA TRP A 420 -11.19 -0.31 10.60
C TRP A 420 -10.13 -1.01 9.77
N ILE A 421 -9.37 -1.88 10.41
CA ILE A 421 -8.37 -2.72 9.77
C ILE A 421 -8.65 -4.21 10.06
N CYS A 422 -8.22 -5.10 9.16
CA CYS A 422 -8.28 -6.55 9.38
C CYS A 422 -6.86 -7.14 9.50
N PRO A 423 -6.21 -7.06 10.68
CA PRO A 423 -4.81 -7.40 10.82
C PRO A 423 -4.56 -8.91 10.69
N PRO A 424 -3.56 -9.36 9.89
CA PRO A 424 -3.32 -10.79 9.70
C PRO A 424 -2.78 -11.50 10.95
N ALA A 425 -2.06 -10.83 11.86
CA ALA A 425 -1.42 -11.49 13.01
C ALA A 425 -1.24 -10.56 14.23
N TRP A 426 -2.04 -9.49 14.31
CA TRP A 426 -1.76 -8.43 15.26
C TRP A 426 -2.71 -8.43 16.44
N GLN A 427 -2.16 -8.17 17.63
CA GLN A 427 -2.91 -8.10 18.87
C GLN A 427 -3.38 -6.67 19.10
N ARG A 428 -4.66 -6.56 19.43
CA ARG A 428 -5.38 -5.33 19.75
C ARG A 428 -4.72 -4.56 20.92
N PRO A 429 -4.55 -3.23 20.87
CA PRO A 429 -4.63 -2.43 22.09
C PRO A 429 -6.07 -2.53 22.64
N GLU A 430 -6.25 -2.63 23.96
CA GLU A 430 -7.57 -2.82 24.60
C GLU A 430 -8.65 -1.99 23.90
N SER A 431 -9.62 -2.65 23.26
CA SER A 431 -10.82 -1.95 22.82
C SER A 431 -12.05 -2.82 22.98
N ASN A 432 -13.20 -2.17 22.95
CA ASN A 432 -14.49 -2.83 23.13
C ASN A 432 -14.85 -3.61 21.86
N PHE A 433 -15.13 -4.91 21.99
CA PHE A 433 -15.67 -5.70 20.87
C PHE A 433 -16.87 -4.98 20.26
N ARG A 434 -16.91 -4.92 18.93
CA ARG A 434 -18.07 -4.45 18.18
C ARG A 434 -18.56 -5.56 17.27
N VAL A 435 -19.87 -5.59 17.08
CA VAL A 435 -20.51 -6.51 16.16
C VAL A 435 -20.01 -6.21 14.75
N PHE A 436 -19.63 -7.24 14.01
CA PHE A 436 -19.15 -7.11 12.63
C PHE A 436 -19.62 -8.26 11.77
N SER A 437 -19.78 -8.01 10.48
CA SER A 437 -20.08 -9.00 9.46
C SER A 437 -18.83 -9.34 8.64
N ALA A 438 -18.74 -10.57 8.17
CA ALA A 438 -17.71 -11.00 7.22
C ALA A 438 -18.19 -12.22 6.43
N PRO A 439 -17.59 -12.52 5.27
CA PRO A 439 -17.84 -13.79 4.59
C PRO A 439 -17.50 -14.97 5.52
N ALA A 440 -18.39 -15.96 5.59
CA ALA A 440 -18.23 -17.14 6.45
C ALA A 440 -16.88 -17.84 6.21
N VAL A 441 -16.49 -17.94 4.93
CA VAL A 441 -15.19 -18.49 4.52
C VAL A 441 -14.00 -17.74 5.15
N GLY A 442 -14.07 -16.43 5.29
CA GLY A 442 -13.04 -15.62 5.93
C GLY A 442 -12.93 -15.87 7.43
N LEU A 443 -14.07 -15.99 8.11
CA LEU A 443 -14.11 -16.36 9.54
C LEU A 443 -13.55 -17.78 9.76
N TRP A 444 -13.94 -18.72 8.90
CA TRP A 444 -13.44 -20.10 8.94
C TRP A 444 -11.92 -20.16 8.77
N GLN A 445 -11.37 -19.45 7.77
CA GLN A 445 -9.92 -19.37 7.55
C GLN A 445 -9.19 -18.74 8.74
N ARG A 446 -9.77 -17.71 9.37
CA ARG A 446 -9.20 -17.07 10.55
C ARG A 446 -9.07 -18.03 11.71
N LEU A 447 -10.15 -18.76 12.02
CA LEU A 447 -10.20 -19.74 13.10
C LEU A 447 -9.26 -20.93 12.87
N ARG A 448 -8.87 -21.22 11.62
CA ARG A 448 -7.88 -22.27 11.31
C ARG A 448 -6.50 -21.99 11.90
N SER A 449 -6.17 -20.71 12.12
CA SER A 449 -4.88 -20.29 12.68
C SER A 449 -4.85 -20.27 14.21
N GLU A 450 -5.99 -20.40 14.88
CA GLU A 450 -6.07 -20.42 16.34
C GLU A 450 -5.76 -21.83 16.87
N SER A 451 -4.88 -21.94 17.86
CA SER A 451 -4.57 -23.21 18.52
C SER A 451 -5.79 -23.68 19.31
N GLU A 452 -6.16 -24.95 19.18
CA GLU A 452 -7.37 -25.58 19.77
C GLU A 452 -7.37 -25.67 21.31
N THR A 453 -6.55 -24.89 22.01
CA THR A 453 -6.28 -25.03 23.45
C THR A 453 -7.38 -24.48 24.36
N GLY A 454 -8.54 -24.08 23.82
CA GLY A 454 -9.70 -23.62 24.60
C GLY A 454 -11.02 -23.86 23.87
N THR A 455 -12.12 -23.90 24.62
CA THR A 455 -13.47 -24.03 24.05
C THR A 455 -13.82 -22.75 23.31
N LEU A 456 -13.71 -22.80 21.97
CA LEU A 456 -14.20 -21.75 21.08
C LEU A 456 -15.69 -21.51 21.33
N TYR A 457 -16.07 -20.25 21.49
CA TYR A 457 -17.45 -19.77 21.53
C TYR A 457 -17.55 -18.52 20.64
N ALA A 458 -18.44 -18.57 19.66
CA ALA A 458 -18.89 -17.38 18.94
C ALA A 458 -20.41 -17.44 18.74
N ARG A 459 -21.11 -16.41 19.21
CA ARG A 459 -22.52 -16.20 18.90
C ARG A 459 -22.58 -15.41 17.60
N VAL A 460 -23.17 -16.00 16.57
CA VAL A 460 -23.20 -15.41 15.23
C VAL A 460 -24.62 -15.37 14.69
N ARG A 461 -24.88 -14.49 13.73
CA ARG A 461 -26.12 -14.42 12.96
C ARG A 461 -25.83 -14.68 11.48
N ARG A 462 -26.60 -15.56 10.84
CA ARG A 462 -26.46 -15.93 9.42
C ARG A 462 -27.83 -16.04 8.78
N GLY A 463 -28.15 -15.15 7.83
CA GLY A 463 -29.44 -15.16 7.12
C GLY A 463 -30.69 -14.96 7.99
N GLY A 464 -30.55 -14.52 9.23
CA GLY A 464 -31.65 -14.32 10.21
C GLY A 464 -31.61 -15.27 11.40
N GLU A 465 -30.87 -16.39 11.31
CA GLU A 465 -30.72 -17.34 12.41
C GLU A 465 -29.54 -16.97 13.30
N GLU A 466 -29.74 -16.94 14.62
CA GLU A 466 -28.64 -16.89 15.59
C GLU A 466 -28.15 -18.30 15.90
N LEU A 467 -26.85 -18.50 15.75
CA LEU A 467 -26.17 -19.77 15.90
C LEU A 467 -25.07 -19.64 16.94
N LEU A 468 -24.97 -20.66 17.79
CA LEU A 468 -23.82 -20.83 18.66
C LEU A 468 -22.76 -21.69 17.96
N VAL A 469 -21.65 -21.05 17.58
CA VAL A 469 -20.49 -21.70 16.97
C VAL A 469 -19.52 -22.15 18.07
N THR A 470 -19.36 -23.47 18.20
CA THR A 470 -18.37 -24.10 19.08
C THR A 470 -17.28 -24.82 18.30
N ARG A 471 -17.49 -25.03 17.00
CA ARG A 471 -16.54 -25.65 16.07
C ARG A 471 -16.45 -24.84 14.79
N ARG A 472 -15.23 -24.59 14.31
CA ARG A 472 -14.99 -23.79 13.11
C ARG A 472 -15.75 -24.33 11.89
N GLU A 473 -15.95 -25.64 11.78
CA GLU A 473 -16.63 -26.30 10.65
C GLU A 473 -18.07 -25.80 10.46
N GLN A 474 -18.70 -25.25 11.50
CA GLN A 474 -20.04 -24.64 11.43
C GLN A 474 -20.04 -23.32 10.63
N LEU A 475 -18.87 -22.69 10.46
CA LEU A 475 -18.64 -21.48 9.66
C LEU A 475 -18.08 -21.78 8.27
N ARG A 476 -18.05 -23.05 7.81
CA ARG A 476 -17.61 -23.35 6.44
C ARG A 476 -18.52 -22.61 5.44
N GLY A 477 -17.89 -21.90 4.52
CA GLY A 477 -18.58 -21.11 3.49
C GLY A 477 -19.49 -21.98 2.64
N ARG A 478 -20.67 -21.46 2.32
CA ARG A 478 -21.59 -22.04 1.32
C ARG A 478 -21.28 -21.39 -0.03
N CYS A 479 -20.99 -22.22 -1.03
CA CYS A 479 -20.96 -21.77 -2.41
C CYS A 479 -22.37 -21.66 -2.99
N ARG A 480 -22.52 -20.88 -4.07
CA ARG A 480 -23.72 -20.93 -4.90
C ARG A 480 -23.90 -22.32 -5.50
N ASP A 481 -25.16 -22.76 -5.62
CA ASP A 481 -25.56 -24.08 -6.12
C ASP A 481 -24.99 -24.46 -7.51
N ARG A 482 -24.54 -23.47 -8.28
CA ARG A 482 -23.99 -23.67 -9.64
C ARG A 482 -22.48 -23.85 -9.69
N ILE A 483 -21.78 -23.76 -8.57
CA ILE A 483 -20.33 -23.82 -8.53
C ILE A 483 -19.88 -25.23 -8.15
N PRO A 484 -19.02 -25.88 -8.94
CA PRO A 484 -18.50 -27.19 -8.60
C PRO A 484 -17.87 -27.21 -7.22
N THR A 485 -18.17 -28.24 -6.42
CA THR A 485 -17.66 -28.40 -5.05
C THR A 485 -16.14 -28.38 -4.98
N TRP A 486 -15.45 -28.96 -5.96
CA TRP A 486 -13.98 -28.92 -6.02
C TRP A 486 -13.43 -27.49 -6.16
N LEU A 487 -14.13 -26.61 -6.89
CA LEU A 487 -13.71 -25.22 -7.07
C LEU A 487 -13.95 -24.44 -5.77
N CYS A 488 -15.01 -24.77 -5.03
CA CYS A 488 -15.27 -24.25 -3.70
C CYS A 488 -14.21 -24.68 -2.68
N ASP A 489 -13.81 -25.95 -2.69
CA ASP A 489 -12.77 -26.45 -1.80
C ASP A 489 -11.39 -25.89 -2.13
N LEU A 490 -11.09 -25.75 -3.42
CA LEU A 490 -9.91 -25.05 -3.88
C LEU A 490 -9.94 -23.60 -3.41
N ALA A 491 -11.07 -22.91 -3.58
CA ALA A 491 -11.24 -21.57 -3.08
C ALA A 491 -11.01 -21.53 -1.55
N HIS A 492 -11.69 -22.34 -0.74
CA HIS A 492 -11.47 -22.36 0.71
C HIS A 492 -9.99 -22.52 1.12
N THR A 493 -9.20 -23.24 0.32
CA THR A 493 -7.77 -23.45 0.55
C THR A 493 -6.88 -22.30 0.04
N TRP A 494 -7.23 -21.66 -1.07
CA TRP A 494 -6.38 -20.72 -1.81
C TRP A 494 -6.88 -19.27 -1.84
N LEU A 495 -8.07 -19.01 -1.30
CA LEU A 495 -8.63 -17.66 -1.18
C LEU A 495 -7.75 -16.79 -0.29
N GLY A 496 -7.67 -15.51 -0.66
CA GLY A 496 -7.00 -14.52 0.17
C GLY A 496 -7.88 -14.10 1.36
N PRO A 497 -7.32 -13.33 2.29
CA PRO A 497 -8.09 -12.79 3.41
C PRO A 497 -9.35 -12.04 2.97
N PHE A 498 -10.36 -12.08 3.82
CA PHE A 498 -11.57 -11.28 3.68
C PHE A 498 -11.59 -10.19 4.74
N ARG A 499 -12.18 -9.05 4.39
CA ARG A 499 -12.41 -7.94 5.31
C ARG A 499 -13.70 -8.14 6.08
N SER A 500 -13.74 -7.59 7.28
CA SER A 500 -15.00 -7.32 7.97
C SER A 500 -15.72 -6.12 7.38
N PHE A 501 -17.02 -6.07 7.62
CA PHE A 501 -17.88 -4.97 7.29
C PHE A 501 -19.06 -4.86 8.27
N GLU A 502 -19.69 -3.71 8.27
CA GLU A 502 -20.98 -3.49 8.90
C GLU A 502 -22.03 -3.39 7.80
N GLU A 503 -23.21 -3.98 8.04
CA GLU A 503 -24.30 -4.00 7.06
C GLU A 503 -24.93 -2.62 6.89
N ASP A 504 -25.01 -1.86 7.98
CA ASP A 504 -25.63 -0.54 8.10
C ASP A 504 -24.62 0.61 8.04
N GLN A 505 -23.33 0.37 8.30
CA GLN A 505 -22.29 1.40 8.25
C GLN A 505 -21.32 1.19 7.09
N SER A 506 -21.03 2.28 6.38
CA SER A 506 -19.90 2.36 5.47
C SER A 506 -18.85 3.22 6.12
N VAL A 507 -17.68 2.66 6.35
CA VAL A 507 -16.60 3.29 7.11
C VAL A 507 -15.32 3.16 6.31
N CYS A 508 -14.35 4.03 6.57
CA CYS A 508 -13.04 3.86 5.98
C CYS A 508 -12.41 2.53 6.45
N ARG A 509 -12.01 1.69 5.49
CA ARG A 509 -11.53 0.32 5.73
C ARG A 509 -10.17 0.05 5.07
N HIS A 510 -9.25 -0.48 5.87
CA HIS A 510 -7.91 -0.91 5.45
C HIS A 510 -7.81 -2.43 5.27
#